data_AF-A0A7M1B4F0-F1
#
_entry.id   AF-A0A7M1B4F0-F1
#
_cell.length_a   1.000
_cell.length_b   1.000
_cell.length_c   1.000
_cell.angle_alpha   90.00
_cell.angle_beta   90.00
_cell.angle_gamma   90.00
#
_symmetry.space_group_name_H-M   'P 1'
#
loop_
_entity.id
_entity.type
_entity.pdbx_description
1 polymer ?
#
loop_
_entity_poly.entity_id
_entity_poly.type
_entity_poly.pdbx_seq_one_letter_code
_entity_poly.pdbx_strand_id
1 'polypeptide(L)'
;MYKKVLSSSLIATALLLSGCGGSDTTCRIDVQNAIDDGNYDVAISLLEGECRTAYTQSDLNMNLASVYMGKSGYSVSDIADMLINSNDTQNDAFSTFISSVSKKRNPDSLPLLTKAQQYYLAAISLDTNSSVSELCSRSNLDLRNDSRLENACLYISFNDAVKATNTVTYLTGDVDKLVESLNNTNTTPYDMKASMDALAWLIDSNFTPNEGNITAQDVNISNKSYAHVIVNYGTNGLFYRLGKSTTRDANNSTVLTDGYCDSDGNRTACEGIEKTDGSIDITNPAALSCYACPVDFDGNGATEDVVKLLVDTFNNGTESITAIIDDPDITDSIREFKQDITNGNDVNITVDDIINYLNGN
;
A
#
# COMPACT_ATOMS: atom_id res chain seq x y z
N MET A 1 -7.40 38.59 -1.53
CA MET A 1 -6.58 38.88 -0.35
C MET A 1 -7.48 39.01 0.88
N TYR A 2 -7.72 37.89 1.58
CA TYR A 2 -8.27 37.89 2.94
C TYR A 2 -7.56 36.78 3.71
N LYS A 3 -6.72 37.19 4.66
CA LYS A 3 -6.09 36.32 5.67
C LYS A 3 -7.06 36.15 6.83
N LYS A 4 -7.34 34.92 7.25
CA LYS A 4 -7.88 34.54 8.57
C LYS A 4 -7.23 33.19 8.92
N VAL A 5 -6.06 33.19 9.56
CA VAL A 5 -5.87 33.07 11.02
C VAL A 5 -6.54 31.82 11.60
N LEU A 6 -5.71 30.78 11.73
CA LEU A 6 -5.83 29.64 12.64
C LEU A 6 -6.18 30.10 14.07
N SER A 7 -7.13 29.41 14.70
CA SER A 7 -7.22 29.35 16.16
C SER A 7 -7.67 27.95 16.56
N SER A 8 -6.67 27.13 16.87
CA SER A 8 -6.62 26.14 17.95
C SER A 8 -7.94 25.82 18.66
N SER A 9 -8.42 24.59 18.50
CA SER A 9 -9.27 23.93 19.49
C SER A 9 -8.64 22.59 19.87
N LEU A 10 -7.56 22.69 20.65
CA LEU A 10 -6.97 21.59 21.41
C LEU A 10 -7.68 21.56 22.78
N ILE A 11 -7.94 20.35 23.29
CA ILE A 11 -8.29 20.02 24.69
C ILE A 11 -9.77 20.20 25.08
N ALA A 12 -10.52 19.09 25.06
CA ALA A 12 -11.57 18.81 26.04
C ALA A 12 -11.99 17.32 26.04
N THR A 13 -11.07 16.40 26.35
CA THR A 13 -11.44 15.01 26.71
C THR A 13 -10.53 14.45 27.80
N ALA A 14 -10.32 15.23 28.86
CA ALA A 14 -9.87 14.72 30.15
C ALA A 14 -10.99 15.01 31.16
N LEU A 15 -11.95 14.08 31.33
CA LEU A 15 -12.84 13.93 32.50
C LEU A 15 -13.93 12.85 32.26
N LEU A 16 -13.53 11.57 32.25
CA LEU A 16 -14.41 10.46 32.66
C LEU A 16 -13.66 9.47 33.59
N LEU A 17 -12.69 9.98 34.36
CA LEU A 17 -12.02 9.22 35.42
C LEU A 17 -12.70 9.49 36.77
N SER A 18 -13.80 8.78 37.00
CA SER A 18 -14.26 8.50 38.36
C SER A 18 -15.00 7.17 38.39
N GLY A 19 -14.26 6.08 38.64
CA GLY A 19 -14.86 4.83 39.13
C GLY A 19 -14.18 3.55 38.63
N CYS A 20 -13.67 2.76 39.58
CA CYS A 20 -13.23 1.37 39.48
C CYS A 20 -11.81 1.13 38.93
N GLY A 21 -10.81 1.21 39.83
CA GLY A 21 -9.47 0.67 39.58
C GLY A 21 -9.49 -0.86 39.59
N GLY A 22 -9.61 -1.44 38.40
CA GLY A 22 -9.25 -2.84 38.13
C GLY A 22 -7.95 -2.90 37.33
N SER A 23 -7.25 -4.03 37.37
CA SER A 23 -6.09 -4.32 36.52
C SER A 23 -6.34 -4.00 35.04
N ASP A 24 -7.58 -4.15 34.59
CA ASP A 24 -8.00 -3.91 33.21
C ASP A 24 -7.93 -2.43 32.82
N THR A 25 -8.09 -1.50 33.76
CA THR A 25 -7.98 -0.06 33.50
C THR A 25 -6.53 0.37 33.34
N THR A 26 -5.61 -0.20 34.14
CA THR A 26 -4.16 0.05 34.02
C THR A 26 -3.65 -0.42 32.68
N CYS A 27 -4.04 -1.62 32.26
CA CYS A 27 -3.65 -2.17 30.96
C CYS A 27 -4.05 -1.31 29.77
N ARG A 28 -5.28 -0.77 29.77
CA ARG A 28 -5.74 0.12 28.70
C ARG A 28 -4.95 1.43 28.65
N ILE A 29 -4.58 1.98 29.81
CA ILE A 29 -3.76 3.19 29.91
C ILE A 29 -2.33 2.92 29.41
N ASP A 30 -1.73 1.80 29.80
CA ASP A 30 -0.36 1.47 29.40
C ASP A 30 -0.24 1.24 27.89
N VAL A 31 -1.21 0.56 27.29
CA VAL A 31 -1.30 0.42 25.82
C VAL A 31 -1.46 1.79 25.15
N GLN A 32 -2.35 2.65 25.65
CA GLN A 32 -2.55 3.98 25.06
C GLN A 32 -1.30 4.85 25.18
N ASN A 33 -0.61 4.86 26.33
CA ASN A 33 0.64 5.58 26.50
C ASN A 33 1.71 5.08 25.51
N ALA A 34 1.81 3.76 25.32
CA ALA A 34 2.74 3.19 24.34
C ALA A 34 2.40 3.62 22.90
N ILE A 35 1.12 3.74 22.55
CA ILE A 35 0.67 4.26 21.26
C ILE A 35 1.02 5.74 21.11
N ASP A 36 0.70 6.55 22.12
CA ASP A 36 0.94 8.00 22.12
C ASP A 36 2.43 8.35 22.04
N ASP A 37 3.29 7.51 22.66
CA ASP A 37 4.75 7.63 22.59
C ASP A 37 5.34 7.07 21.27
N GLY A 38 4.52 6.51 20.38
CA GLY A 38 4.98 5.85 19.14
C GLY A 38 5.72 4.52 19.38
N ASN A 39 5.67 3.98 20.60
CA ASN A 39 6.28 2.71 20.99
C ASN A 39 5.40 1.52 20.60
N TYR A 40 5.13 1.37 19.29
CA TYR A 40 4.18 0.38 18.79
C TYR A 40 4.55 -1.08 19.12
N ASP A 41 5.85 -1.40 19.19
CA ASP A 41 6.28 -2.75 19.60
C ASP A 41 5.89 -3.08 21.05
N VAL A 42 5.95 -2.09 21.94
CA VAL A 42 5.50 -2.24 23.33
C VAL A 42 3.99 -2.41 23.36
N ALA A 43 3.25 -1.59 22.61
CA ALA A 43 1.79 -1.70 22.51
C ALA A 43 1.35 -3.09 22.00
N ILE A 44 1.99 -3.62 20.96
CA ILE A 44 1.74 -4.98 20.45
C ILE A 44 2.01 -6.01 21.54
N SER A 45 3.18 -5.94 22.19
CA SER A 45 3.55 -6.90 23.24
C SER A 45 2.57 -6.90 24.41
N LEU A 46 2.04 -5.74 24.80
CA LEU A 46 1.03 -5.62 25.85
C LEU A 46 -0.30 -6.24 25.40
N LEU A 47 -0.78 -5.90 24.20
CA LEU A 47 -2.05 -6.38 23.65
C LEU A 47 -2.06 -7.90 23.41
N GLU A 48 -0.96 -8.47 22.92
CA GLU A 48 -0.85 -9.92 22.69
C GLU A 48 -0.54 -10.71 23.97
N GLY A 49 0.02 -10.02 24.98
CA GLY A 49 0.47 -10.61 26.24
C GLY A 49 -0.45 -10.30 27.43
N GLU A 50 0.11 -9.61 28.42
CA GLU A 50 -0.50 -9.45 29.74
C GLU A 50 -1.80 -8.63 29.74
N CYS A 51 -1.98 -7.73 28.78
CA CYS A 51 -3.17 -6.89 28.69
C CYS A 51 -4.27 -7.46 27.80
N ARG A 52 -4.07 -8.64 27.20
CA ARG A 52 -5.06 -9.29 26.32
C ARG A 52 -6.44 -9.40 26.95
N THR A 53 -6.53 -9.78 28.23
CA THR A 53 -7.81 -10.02 28.93
C THR A 53 -8.56 -8.74 29.30
N ALA A 54 -7.92 -7.57 29.18
CA ALA A 54 -8.56 -6.27 29.44
C ALA A 54 -9.49 -5.81 28.30
N TYR A 55 -9.52 -6.55 27.20
CA TYR A 55 -10.26 -6.22 25.98
C TYR A 55 -11.23 -7.34 25.60
N THR A 56 -12.36 -6.99 25.00
CA THR A 56 -13.15 -7.97 24.25
C THR A 56 -12.34 -8.39 23.02
N GLN A 57 -12.60 -9.56 22.44
CA GLN A 57 -11.84 -10.03 21.27
C GLN A 57 -11.91 -9.04 20.10
N SER A 58 -13.08 -8.43 19.88
CA SER A 58 -13.26 -7.43 18.83
C SER A 58 -12.53 -6.11 19.16
N ASP A 59 -12.56 -5.63 20.41
CA ASP A 59 -11.79 -4.44 20.80
C ASP A 59 -10.27 -4.69 20.71
N LEU A 60 -9.81 -5.88 21.14
CA LEU A 60 -8.43 -6.30 21.03
C LEU A 60 -7.96 -6.23 19.57
N ASN A 61 -8.76 -6.78 18.65
CA ASN A 61 -8.46 -6.77 17.23
C ASN A 61 -8.44 -5.35 16.65
N MET A 62 -9.40 -4.47 17.01
CA MET A 62 -9.36 -3.05 16.59
C MET A 62 -8.10 -2.33 17.07
N ASN A 63 -7.67 -2.60 18.32
CA ASN A 63 -6.47 -1.99 18.89
C ASN A 63 -5.21 -2.51 18.19
N LEU A 64 -5.07 -3.83 18.02
CA LEU A 64 -3.96 -4.41 17.27
C LEU A 64 -3.89 -3.87 15.84
N ALA A 65 -5.03 -3.77 15.15
CA ALA A 65 -5.10 -3.21 13.82
C ALA A 65 -4.56 -1.77 13.77
N SER A 66 -5.01 -0.92 14.69
CA SER A 66 -4.60 0.48 14.80
C SER A 66 -3.10 0.61 15.12
N VAL A 67 -2.57 -0.26 15.98
CA VAL A 67 -1.15 -0.28 16.34
C VAL A 67 -0.28 -0.74 15.16
N TYR A 68 -0.69 -1.77 14.41
CA TYR A 68 0.02 -2.19 13.20
C TYR A 68 0.00 -1.11 12.11
N MET A 69 -1.12 -0.41 11.96
CA MET A 69 -1.24 0.76 11.07
C MET A 69 -0.30 1.89 11.53
N GLY A 70 -0.29 2.24 12.82
CA GLY A 70 0.63 3.23 13.38
C GLY A 70 2.10 2.84 13.16
N LYS A 71 2.45 1.58 13.42
CA LYS A 71 3.79 1.03 13.18
C LYS A 71 4.20 1.10 11.71
N SER A 72 3.23 1.01 10.80
CA SER A 72 3.46 1.19 9.36
C SER A 72 3.73 2.64 8.94
N GLY A 73 3.63 3.60 9.87
CA GLY A 73 3.90 5.02 9.64
C GLY A 73 2.65 5.89 9.46
N TYR A 74 1.46 5.30 9.60
CA TYR A 74 0.20 5.97 9.27
C TYR A 74 -0.80 5.92 10.43
N SER A 75 -1.53 7.00 10.64
CA SER A 75 -2.77 7.00 11.41
C SER A 75 -3.97 7.31 10.51
N VAL A 76 -5.17 7.00 10.97
CA VAL A 76 -6.41 7.32 10.24
C VAL A 76 -6.51 8.82 9.95
N SER A 77 -6.21 9.66 10.94
CA SER A 77 -6.25 11.12 10.76
C SER A 77 -5.22 11.59 9.75
N ASP A 78 -4.03 10.99 9.74
CA ASP A 78 -3.00 11.33 8.76
C ASP A 78 -3.45 11.04 7.33
N ILE A 79 -4.12 9.91 7.10
CA ILE A 79 -4.59 9.52 5.76
C ILE A 79 -5.75 10.42 5.32
N ALA A 80 -6.68 10.72 6.21
CA ALA A 80 -7.76 11.67 5.93
C ALA A 80 -7.19 13.04 5.56
N ASP A 81 -6.23 13.54 6.35
CA ASP A 81 -5.56 14.81 6.07
C ASP A 81 -4.81 14.77 4.72
N MET A 82 -4.13 13.67 4.39
CA MET A 82 -3.44 13.51 3.10
C MET A 82 -4.40 13.51 1.91
N LEU A 83 -5.55 12.84 2.03
CA LEU A 83 -6.59 12.81 0.99
C LEU A 83 -7.27 14.16 0.78
N ILE A 84 -7.52 14.90 1.86
CA ILE A 84 -8.14 16.24 1.77
C ILE A 84 -7.14 17.22 1.14
N ASN A 85 -5.91 17.24 1.62
CA ASN A 85 -4.90 18.19 1.15
C ASN A 85 -4.41 17.91 -0.28
N SER A 86 -4.61 16.71 -0.82
CA SER A 86 -4.19 16.41 -2.20
C SER A 86 -4.98 17.18 -3.26
N ASN A 87 -6.25 17.50 -2.98
CA ASN A 87 -7.14 18.20 -3.92
C ASN A 87 -7.06 19.72 -3.83
N ASP A 88 -6.48 20.26 -2.76
CA ASP A 88 -6.28 21.70 -2.57
C ASP A 88 -5.11 22.27 -3.39
N THR A 89 -4.41 21.42 -4.15
CA THR A 89 -3.23 21.81 -4.93
C THR A 89 -3.58 22.01 -6.42
N GLN A 90 -2.79 22.84 -7.13
CA GLN A 90 -2.94 22.99 -8.59
C GLN A 90 -2.36 21.80 -9.38
N ASN A 91 -1.83 20.79 -8.68
CA ASN A 91 -1.24 19.60 -9.25
C ASN A 91 -2.27 18.46 -9.28
N ASP A 92 -1.93 17.39 -10.00
CA ASP A 92 -2.72 16.16 -10.01
C ASP A 92 -2.89 15.60 -8.58
N ALA A 93 -4.15 15.28 -8.23
CA ALA A 93 -4.55 14.88 -6.88
C ALA A 93 -3.86 13.58 -6.46
N PHE A 94 -3.84 12.60 -7.36
CA PHE A 94 -3.21 11.32 -7.10
C PHE A 94 -1.72 11.46 -6.85
N SER A 95 -1.02 12.25 -7.66
CA SER A 95 0.41 12.54 -7.53
C SER A 95 0.74 13.16 -6.18
N THR A 96 -0.09 14.11 -5.72
CA THR A 96 0.07 14.75 -4.40
C THR A 96 -0.17 13.78 -3.25
N PHE A 97 -1.17 12.91 -3.39
CA PHE A 97 -1.43 11.86 -2.42
C PHE A 97 -0.27 10.85 -2.35
N ILE A 98 0.24 10.37 -3.50
CA ILE A 98 1.39 9.46 -3.56
C ILE A 98 2.61 10.06 -2.86
N SER A 99 2.94 11.32 -3.17
CA SER A 99 4.07 12.01 -2.54
C SER A 99 3.92 12.09 -1.02
N SER A 100 2.71 12.34 -0.52
CA SER A 100 2.45 12.49 0.91
C SER A 100 2.59 11.16 1.65
N VAL A 101 2.01 10.09 1.10
CA VAL A 101 2.12 8.74 1.65
C VAL A 101 3.57 8.27 1.64
N SER A 102 4.28 8.43 0.51
CA SER A 102 5.68 8.06 0.34
C SER A 102 6.59 8.64 1.43
N LYS A 103 6.37 9.91 1.82
CA LYS A 103 7.16 10.61 2.86
C LYS A 103 6.95 10.07 4.27
N LYS A 104 5.81 9.44 4.56
CA LYS A 104 5.50 8.84 5.87
C LYS A 104 5.79 7.35 5.97
N ARG A 105 6.12 6.71 4.84
CA ARG A 105 6.34 5.28 4.75
C ARG A 105 7.52 4.80 5.61
N ASN A 106 7.32 3.70 6.33
CA ASN A 106 8.38 2.90 6.95
C ASN A 106 8.80 1.74 6.01
N PRO A 107 10.04 1.23 6.09
CA PRO A 107 10.50 0.13 5.22
C PRO A 107 9.59 -1.11 5.19
N ASP A 108 8.93 -1.41 6.32
CA ASP A 108 8.02 -2.56 6.47
C ASP A 108 6.53 -2.18 6.38
N SER A 109 6.17 -1.02 5.81
CA SER A 109 4.79 -0.53 5.82
C SER A 109 3.79 -1.53 5.27
N LEU A 110 4.10 -2.19 4.14
CA LEU A 110 3.15 -3.07 3.46
C LEU A 110 2.78 -4.33 4.25
N PRO A 111 3.74 -5.14 4.76
CA PRO A 111 3.43 -6.25 5.67
C PRO A 111 2.63 -5.81 6.91
N LEU A 112 2.95 -4.64 7.47
CA LEU A 112 2.26 -4.10 8.65
C LEU A 112 0.82 -3.66 8.33
N LEU A 113 0.58 -3.02 7.18
CA LEU A 113 -0.76 -2.66 6.70
C LEU A 113 -1.61 -3.91 6.37
N THR A 114 -0.98 -4.97 5.86
CA THR A 114 -1.67 -6.26 5.66
C THR A 114 -2.10 -6.86 7.00
N LYS A 115 -1.23 -6.84 8.02
CA LYS A 115 -1.61 -7.26 9.39
C LYS A 115 -2.74 -6.38 9.96
N ALA A 116 -2.66 -5.07 9.78
CA ALA A 116 -3.71 -4.15 10.22
C ALA A 116 -5.07 -4.52 9.63
N GLN A 117 -5.13 -4.75 8.30
CA GLN A 117 -6.34 -5.19 7.60
C GLN A 117 -6.90 -6.51 8.15
N GLN A 118 -6.05 -7.51 8.39
CA GLN A 118 -6.46 -8.79 8.96
C GLN A 118 -7.11 -8.61 10.33
N TYR A 119 -6.53 -7.77 11.19
CA TYR A 119 -7.10 -7.49 12.50
C TYR A 119 -8.39 -6.67 12.42
N TYR A 120 -8.51 -5.68 11.52
CA TYR A 120 -9.78 -4.98 11.31
C TYR A 120 -10.89 -5.93 10.87
N LEU A 121 -10.61 -6.82 9.91
CA LEU A 121 -11.56 -7.85 9.49
C LEU A 121 -11.95 -8.77 10.63
N ALA A 122 -10.98 -9.24 11.43
CA ALA A 122 -11.22 -10.08 12.59
C ALA A 122 -11.98 -9.35 13.71
N ALA A 123 -12.07 -8.01 13.69
CA ALA A 123 -12.87 -7.25 14.64
C ALA A 123 -14.37 -7.25 14.29
N ILE A 124 -14.72 -7.40 13.01
CA ILE A 124 -16.10 -7.25 12.50
C ILE A 124 -16.69 -8.53 11.91
N SER A 125 -15.86 -9.52 11.59
CA SER A 125 -16.29 -10.82 11.09
C SER A 125 -15.63 -11.96 11.85
N LEU A 126 -16.44 -12.97 12.19
CA LEU A 126 -15.95 -14.28 12.62
C LEU A 126 -15.78 -15.24 11.43
N ASP A 127 -16.33 -14.89 10.27
CA ASP A 127 -16.15 -15.65 9.03
C ASP A 127 -14.89 -15.15 8.33
N THR A 128 -13.88 -16.02 8.31
CA THR A 128 -12.59 -15.78 7.67
C THR A 128 -12.67 -15.81 6.14
N ASN A 129 -13.83 -16.15 5.56
CA ASN A 129 -14.02 -16.23 4.10
C ASN A 129 -14.74 -15.01 3.52
N SER A 130 -15.33 -14.15 4.34
CA SER A 130 -15.99 -12.93 3.85
C SER A 130 -14.95 -11.95 3.33
N SER A 131 -15.15 -11.44 2.11
CA SER A 131 -14.26 -10.43 1.54
C SER A 131 -14.54 -9.05 2.14
N VAL A 132 -13.55 -8.15 2.06
CA VAL A 132 -13.73 -6.72 2.38
C VAL A 132 -14.89 -6.14 1.56
N SER A 133 -14.92 -6.41 0.25
CA SER A 133 -15.96 -5.93 -0.66
C SER A 133 -17.37 -6.40 -0.28
N GLU A 134 -17.50 -7.60 0.26
CA GLU A 134 -18.78 -8.09 0.76
C GLU A 134 -19.16 -7.34 2.05
N LEU A 135 -18.31 -7.38 3.07
CA LEU A 135 -18.59 -6.84 4.40
C LEU A 135 -18.79 -5.32 4.40
N CYS A 136 -18.00 -4.61 3.61
CA CYS A 136 -17.97 -3.15 3.53
C CYS A 136 -18.77 -2.57 2.37
N SER A 137 -19.56 -3.40 1.68
CA SER A 137 -20.51 -2.92 0.68
C SER A 137 -21.56 -2.00 1.30
N ARG A 138 -21.97 -0.96 0.55
CA ARG A 138 -23.03 -0.03 0.96
C ARG A 138 -24.30 -0.74 1.39
N SER A 139 -24.70 -1.80 0.68
CA SER A 139 -25.85 -2.63 1.05
C SER A 139 -25.72 -3.26 2.43
N ASN A 140 -24.54 -3.74 2.83
CA ASN A 140 -24.34 -4.35 4.14
C ASN A 140 -24.23 -3.31 5.25
N LEU A 141 -23.61 -2.16 4.97
CA LEU A 141 -23.52 -1.04 5.90
C LEU A 141 -24.91 -0.47 6.23
N ASP A 142 -25.72 -0.18 5.20
CA ASP A 142 -27.08 0.35 5.35
C ASP A 142 -28.01 -0.60 6.14
N LEU A 143 -27.79 -1.91 6.01
CA LEU A 143 -28.62 -2.93 6.67
C LEU A 143 -28.29 -3.11 8.16
N ARG A 144 -27.04 -2.91 8.56
CA ARG A 144 -26.56 -3.31 9.89
C ARG A 144 -26.55 -2.16 10.91
N ASN A 145 -26.43 -0.91 10.47
CA ASN A 145 -26.38 0.29 11.34
C ASN A 145 -25.46 0.05 12.56
N ASP A 146 -24.26 -0.46 12.30
CA ASP A 146 -23.26 -0.82 13.30
C ASP A 146 -22.04 0.09 13.13
N SER A 147 -21.92 1.09 14.00
CA SER A 147 -20.79 2.03 14.00
C SER A 147 -19.42 1.35 14.05
N ARG A 148 -19.31 0.13 14.61
CA ARG A 148 -18.04 -0.61 14.61
C ARG A 148 -17.73 -1.15 13.22
N LEU A 149 -18.74 -1.70 12.55
CA LEU A 149 -18.62 -2.14 11.16
C LEU A 149 -18.23 -0.97 10.26
N GLU A 150 -18.92 0.16 10.37
CA GLU A 150 -18.62 1.38 9.62
C GLU A 150 -17.18 1.86 9.86
N ASN A 151 -16.75 1.98 11.12
CA ASN A 151 -15.40 2.42 11.44
C ASN A 151 -14.32 1.45 10.93
N ALA A 152 -14.50 0.14 11.13
CA ALA A 152 -13.53 -0.84 10.66
C ALA A 152 -13.45 -0.84 9.12
N CYS A 153 -14.59 -0.73 8.43
CA CYS A 153 -14.62 -0.63 6.98
C CYS A 153 -13.93 0.65 6.50
N LEU A 154 -14.17 1.79 7.15
CA LEU A 154 -13.46 3.04 6.82
C LEU A 154 -11.94 2.87 6.96
N TYR A 155 -11.49 2.25 8.06
CA TYR A 155 -10.07 2.07 8.32
C TYR A 155 -9.41 1.05 7.37
N ILE A 156 -10.11 -0.03 7.02
CA ILE A 156 -9.67 -0.96 5.97
C ILE A 156 -9.51 -0.20 4.65
N SER A 157 -10.42 0.71 4.34
CA SER A 157 -10.40 1.46 3.08
C SER A 157 -9.21 2.42 3.01
N PHE A 158 -8.92 3.13 4.09
CA PHE A 158 -7.71 3.96 4.20
C PHE A 158 -6.44 3.12 4.12
N ASN A 159 -6.42 1.98 4.80
CA ASN A 159 -5.33 1.03 4.73
C ASN A 159 -5.09 0.55 3.29
N ASP A 160 -6.17 0.26 2.55
CA ASP A 160 -6.09 -0.10 1.15
C ASP A 160 -5.53 1.07 0.31
N ALA A 161 -6.10 2.28 0.36
CA ALA A 161 -5.57 3.43 -0.38
C ALA A 161 -4.05 3.65 -0.17
N VAL A 162 -3.57 3.48 1.06
CA VAL A 162 -2.15 3.57 1.40
C VAL A 162 -1.34 2.36 0.89
N LYS A 163 -1.87 1.13 0.94
CA LYS A 163 -1.21 -0.05 0.37
C LYS A 163 -1.00 0.08 -1.13
N ALA A 164 -2.02 0.54 -1.87
CA ALA A 164 -1.89 0.76 -3.30
C ALA A 164 -0.81 1.80 -3.61
N THR A 165 -0.78 2.88 -2.83
CA THR A 165 0.21 3.95 -2.97
C THR A 165 1.64 3.51 -2.60
N ASN A 166 1.80 2.73 -1.53
CA ASN A 166 3.08 2.10 -1.21
C ASN A 166 3.53 1.17 -2.33
N THR A 167 2.61 0.42 -2.94
CA THR A 167 2.89 -0.44 -4.08
C THR A 167 3.44 0.35 -5.26
N VAL A 168 2.85 1.51 -5.60
CA VAL A 168 3.42 2.43 -6.61
C VAL A 168 4.84 2.85 -6.24
N THR A 169 5.10 3.15 -4.97
CA THR A 169 6.45 3.52 -4.49
C THR A 169 7.47 2.41 -4.71
N TYR A 170 7.11 1.14 -4.48
CA TYR A 170 7.99 -0.01 -4.77
C TYR A 170 8.22 -0.24 -6.26
N LEU A 171 7.29 0.16 -7.13
CA LEU A 171 7.42 -0.01 -8.58
C LEU A 171 8.33 1.04 -9.22
N THR A 172 8.41 2.24 -8.63
CA THR A 172 9.16 3.37 -9.21
C THR A 172 10.53 3.60 -8.59
N GLY A 173 10.78 3.16 -7.35
CA GLY A 173 11.99 3.43 -6.57
C GLY A 173 12.18 4.90 -6.14
N ASP A 174 11.72 5.85 -6.96
CA ASP A 174 11.82 7.30 -6.81
C ASP A 174 10.48 7.98 -7.12
N VAL A 175 9.67 8.19 -6.08
CA VAL A 175 8.34 8.81 -6.19
C VAL A 175 8.41 10.26 -6.62
N ASP A 176 9.45 10.99 -6.23
CA ASP A 176 9.56 12.41 -6.59
C ASP A 176 9.73 12.56 -8.11
N LYS A 177 10.55 11.72 -8.74
CA LYS A 177 10.66 11.69 -10.22
C LYS A 177 9.37 11.23 -10.90
N LEU A 178 8.64 10.27 -10.32
CA LEU A 178 7.34 9.86 -10.85
C LEU A 178 6.36 11.03 -10.82
N VAL A 179 6.22 11.69 -9.67
CA VAL A 179 5.35 12.86 -9.49
C VAL A 179 5.76 14.00 -10.42
N GLU A 180 7.06 14.23 -10.63
CA GLU A 180 7.54 15.21 -11.61
C GLU A 180 7.11 14.85 -13.04
N SER A 181 7.19 13.56 -13.42
CA SER A 181 6.78 13.10 -14.76
C SER A 181 5.28 13.27 -15.01
N LEU A 182 4.43 12.93 -14.02
CA LEU A 182 2.98 13.06 -14.11
C LEU A 182 2.54 14.52 -14.27
N ASN A 183 3.21 15.46 -13.59
CA ASN A 183 2.86 16.87 -13.64
C ASN A 183 3.43 17.64 -14.85
N ASN A 184 4.53 17.16 -15.46
CA ASN A 184 5.27 17.93 -16.48
C ASN A 184 5.25 17.33 -17.89
N THR A 185 4.42 16.33 -18.18
CA THR A 185 4.40 15.59 -19.47
C THR A 185 5.77 14.98 -19.87
N ASN A 186 6.67 14.84 -18.89
CA ASN A 186 8.00 14.30 -19.10
C ASN A 186 7.98 12.77 -19.07
N THR A 187 9.04 12.18 -19.62
CA THR A 187 9.24 10.72 -19.70
C THR A 187 9.18 10.06 -18.31
N THR A 188 8.31 9.05 -18.18
CA THR A 188 8.24 8.15 -17.02
C THR A 188 9.64 7.64 -16.65
N PRO A 189 10.03 7.64 -15.35
CA PRO A 189 11.32 7.10 -14.92
C PRO A 189 11.52 5.66 -15.42
N TYR A 190 12.73 5.32 -15.88
CA TYR A 190 13.00 4.00 -16.47
C TYR A 190 12.75 2.84 -15.51
N ASP A 191 12.91 3.03 -14.20
CA ASP A 191 12.59 2.01 -13.20
C ASP A 191 11.07 1.73 -13.15
N MET A 192 10.26 2.78 -13.09
CA MET A 192 8.81 2.65 -13.19
C MET A 192 8.38 2.04 -14.52
N LYS A 193 8.97 2.51 -15.62
CA LYS A 193 8.70 2.00 -16.95
C LYS A 193 9.05 0.51 -17.05
N ALA A 194 10.17 0.07 -16.47
CA ALA A 194 10.56 -1.34 -16.43
C ALA A 194 9.53 -2.17 -15.66
N SER A 195 9.01 -1.66 -14.55
CA SER A 195 7.95 -2.32 -13.78
C SER A 195 6.67 -2.49 -14.60
N MET A 196 6.25 -1.44 -15.32
CA MET A 196 5.04 -1.46 -16.14
C MET A 196 5.21 -2.34 -17.39
N ASP A 197 6.35 -2.25 -18.08
CA ASP A 197 6.64 -3.08 -19.24
C ASP A 197 6.77 -4.56 -18.86
N ALA A 198 7.36 -4.88 -17.70
CA ALA A 198 7.40 -6.26 -17.18
C ALA A 198 5.99 -6.79 -16.86
N LEU A 199 5.15 -5.97 -16.23
CA LEU A 199 3.77 -6.35 -15.94
C LEU A 199 2.97 -6.57 -17.24
N ALA A 200 3.01 -5.62 -18.16
CA ALA A 200 2.34 -5.70 -19.47
C ALA A 200 2.80 -6.95 -20.26
N TRP A 201 4.11 -7.24 -20.22
CA TRP A 201 4.65 -8.43 -20.87
C TRP A 201 4.15 -9.74 -20.26
N LEU A 202 4.01 -9.81 -18.92
CA LEU A 202 3.51 -11.00 -18.24
C LEU A 202 2.02 -11.24 -18.51
N ILE A 203 1.21 -10.18 -18.66
CA ILE A 203 -0.25 -10.30 -18.81
C ILE A 203 -0.71 -10.47 -20.27
N ASP A 204 0.00 -9.89 -21.24
CA ASP A 204 -0.36 -9.98 -22.66
C ASP A 204 0.76 -10.64 -23.46
N SER A 205 0.45 -11.77 -24.11
CA SER A 205 1.37 -12.49 -24.99
C SER A 205 1.80 -11.70 -26.25
N ASN A 206 1.02 -10.69 -26.64
CA ASN A 206 1.27 -9.85 -27.81
C ASN A 206 2.00 -8.55 -27.46
N PHE A 207 2.11 -8.21 -26.17
CA PHE A 207 2.80 -7.01 -25.74
C PHE A 207 4.24 -7.02 -26.24
N THR A 208 4.62 -5.92 -26.88
CA THR A 208 5.98 -5.62 -27.31
C THR A 208 6.31 -4.24 -26.75
N PRO A 209 7.36 -4.10 -25.93
CA PRO A 209 7.70 -2.81 -25.36
C PRO A 209 8.13 -1.85 -26.48
N ASN A 210 7.72 -0.59 -26.37
CA ASN A 210 8.09 0.46 -27.33
C ASN A 210 9.59 0.75 -27.35
N GLU A 211 10.28 0.48 -26.24
CA GLU A 211 11.72 0.64 -26.07
C GLU A 211 12.30 -0.60 -25.36
N GLY A 212 13.54 -0.96 -25.68
CA GLY A 212 14.25 -2.03 -24.99
C GLY A 212 13.83 -3.44 -25.38
N ASN A 213 14.29 -4.41 -24.60
CA ASN A 213 13.92 -5.81 -24.73
C ASN A 213 13.58 -6.42 -23.36
N ILE A 214 12.69 -7.41 -23.39
CA ILE A 214 12.30 -8.16 -22.20
C ILE A 214 12.64 -9.62 -22.44
N THR A 215 13.36 -10.21 -21.49
CA THR A 215 13.61 -11.65 -21.44
C THR A 215 13.21 -12.18 -20.08
N ALA A 216 12.70 -13.41 -20.02
CA ALA A 216 12.35 -14.04 -18.76
C ALA A 216 12.90 -15.46 -18.69
N GLN A 217 13.24 -15.89 -17.48
CA GLN A 217 13.66 -17.26 -17.18
C GLN A 217 13.13 -17.69 -15.81
N ASP A 218 12.83 -18.97 -15.64
CA ASP A 218 12.45 -19.50 -14.33
C ASP A 218 13.64 -19.43 -13.36
N VAL A 219 13.37 -18.98 -12.14
CA VAL A 219 14.33 -18.93 -11.03
C VAL A 219 13.67 -19.47 -9.77
N ASN A 220 14.46 -20.09 -8.90
CA ASN A 220 14.03 -20.43 -7.55
C ASN A 220 14.68 -19.47 -6.55
N ILE A 221 13.86 -18.78 -5.76
CA ILE A 221 14.30 -17.90 -4.68
C ILE A 221 13.65 -18.40 -3.39
N SER A 222 14.47 -18.75 -2.40
CA SER A 222 14.02 -19.29 -1.11
C SER A 222 13.01 -20.46 -1.26
N ASN A 223 13.30 -21.38 -2.20
CA ASN A 223 12.48 -22.54 -2.57
C ASN A 223 11.11 -22.23 -3.23
N LYS A 224 10.91 -21.01 -3.74
CA LYS A 224 9.73 -20.64 -4.53
C LYS A 224 10.13 -20.31 -5.97
N SER A 225 9.33 -20.78 -6.91
CA SER A 225 9.56 -20.55 -8.34
C SER A 225 8.99 -19.21 -8.75
N TYR A 226 9.76 -18.44 -9.49
CA TYR A 226 9.38 -17.16 -10.08
C TYR A 226 9.88 -17.07 -11.51
N ALA A 227 9.34 -16.13 -12.28
CA ALA A 227 9.97 -15.66 -13.50
C ALA A 227 10.91 -14.50 -13.18
N HIS A 228 12.21 -14.67 -13.39
CA HIS A 228 13.13 -13.56 -13.42
C HIS A 228 12.97 -12.81 -14.73
N VAL A 229 12.33 -11.64 -14.68
CA VAL A 229 12.07 -10.78 -15.83
C VAL A 229 13.16 -9.71 -15.89
N ILE A 230 13.92 -9.71 -16.98
CA ILE A 230 14.99 -8.76 -17.26
C ILE A 230 14.45 -7.78 -18.30
N VAL A 231 14.38 -6.50 -17.92
CA VAL A 231 14.00 -5.41 -18.82
C VAL A 231 15.25 -4.59 -19.12
N ASN A 232 15.63 -4.47 -20.39
CA ASN A 232 16.86 -3.81 -20.78
C ASN A 232 16.61 -2.75 -21.85
N TYR A 233 16.84 -1.49 -21.48
CA TYR A 233 16.70 -0.31 -22.34
C TYR A 233 18.05 0.15 -22.93
N GLY A 234 19.02 -0.77 -23.04
CA GLY A 234 20.33 -0.49 -23.60
C GLY A 234 21.14 0.47 -22.73
N THR A 235 21.41 1.67 -23.25
CA THR A 235 22.16 2.71 -22.51
C THR A 235 21.40 3.27 -21.32
N ASN A 236 20.07 3.10 -21.29
CA ASN A 236 19.19 3.61 -20.24
C ASN A 236 19.07 2.64 -19.05
N GLY A 237 19.76 1.50 -19.10
CA GLY A 237 19.90 0.60 -17.97
C GLY A 237 19.21 -0.74 -18.16
N LEU A 238 19.49 -1.61 -17.21
CA LEU A 238 18.96 -2.96 -17.12
C LEU A 238 18.31 -3.10 -15.76
N PHE A 239 17.11 -3.68 -15.72
CA PHE A 239 16.26 -3.73 -14.54
C PHE A 239 15.81 -5.18 -14.33
N TYR A 240 15.77 -5.61 -13.06
CA TYR A 240 15.23 -6.92 -12.70
C TYR A 240 13.87 -6.77 -12.04
N ARG A 241 12.94 -7.62 -12.47
CA ARG A 241 11.61 -7.80 -11.89
C ARG A 241 11.34 -9.29 -11.67
N LEU A 242 10.36 -9.59 -10.83
CA LEU A 242 9.86 -10.95 -10.66
C LEU A 242 8.42 -11.03 -11.16
N GLY A 243 8.14 -12.03 -11.99
CA GLY A 243 6.80 -12.49 -12.32
C GLY A 243 6.45 -13.75 -11.53
N LYS A 244 5.15 -14.04 -11.39
CA LYS A 244 4.69 -15.30 -10.77
C LYS A 244 5.07 -16.53 -11.60
N SER A 245 5.12 -16.36 -12.93
CA SER A 245 5.39 -17.43 -13.89
C SER A 245 5.95 -16.86 -15.19
N THR A 246 6.70 -17.64 -15.97
CA THR A 246 7.11 -17.24 -17.32
C THR A 246 6.00 -17.39 -18.36
N THR A 247 4.89 -18.08 -18.00
CA THR A 247 3.72 -18.22 -18.86
C THR A 247 3.01 -16.88 -18.98
N ARG A 248 2.91 -16.34 -20.19
CA ARG A 248 2.24 -15.05 -20.43
C ARG A 248 0.74 -15.26 -20.59
N ASP A 249 -0.05 -14.75 -19.65
CA ASP A 249 -1.51 -14.81 -19.67
C ASP A 249 -2.13 -13.74 -18.76
N ALA A 250 -3.41 -13.43 -18.99
CA ALA A 250 -4.13 -12.35 -18.30
C ALA A 250 -4.28 -12.53 -16.77
N ASN A 251 -3.98 -13.71 -16.22
CA ASN A 251 -4.00 -13.97 -14.77
C ASN A 251 -2.60 -13.96 -14.16
N ASN A 252 -1.55 -13.81 -14.98
CA ASN A 252 -0.19 -13.63 -14.49
C ASN A 252 0.01 -12.18 -14.00
N SER A 253 1.12 -11.93 -13.31
CA SER A 253 1.46 -10.61 -12.81
C SER A 253 2.90 -10.57 -12.29
N THR A 254 3.39 -9.36 -12.06
CA THR A 254 4.58 -9.13 -11.25
C THR A 254 4.31 -9.40 -9.77
N VAL A 255 5.37 -9.87 -9.11
CA VAL A 255 5.44 -10.00 -7.67
C VAL A 255 6.04 -8.74 -7.10
N LEU A 256 5.53 -8.28 -5.95
CA LEU A 256 6.14 -7.15 -5.27
C LEU A 256 7.56 -7.51 -4.80
N THR A 257 8.52 -6.67 -5.16
CA THR A 257 9.92 -6.84 -4.79
C THR A 257 10.45 -5.62 -4.06
N ASP A 258 11.44 -5.84 -3.20
CA ASP A 258 12.15 -4.80 -2.46
C ASP A 258 13.65 -5.08 -2.45
N GLY A 259 14.39 -4.27 -3.21
CA GLY A 259 15.82 -4.46 -3.46
C GLY A 259 16.13 -5.78 -4.15
N TYR A 260 17.31 -6.32 -3.86
CA TYR A 260 17.86 -7.49 -4.53
C TYR A 260 18.39 -8.52 -3.54
N CYS A 261 18.29 -9.79 -3.90
CA CYS A 261 18.84 -10.90 -3.14
C CYS A 261 19.31 -12.04 -4.04
N ASP A 262 20.13 -12.93 -3.49
CA ASP A 262 20.53 -14.16 -4.16
C ASP A 262 19.38 -15.20 -4.19
N SER A 263 19.65 -16.40 -4.73
CA SER A 263 18.67 -17.49 -4.80
C SER A 263 18.23 -18.02 -3.44
N ASP A 264 18.99 -17.77 -2.37
CA ASP A 264 18.61 -18.17 -1.02
C ASP A 264 17.76 -17.09 -0.31
N GLY A 265 17.64 -15.90 -0.92
CA GLY A 265 16.93 -14.75 -0.35
C GLY A 265 17.84 -13.83 0.48
N ASN A 266 19.16 -14.00 0.42
CA ASN A 266 20.09 -13.17 1.16
C ASN A 266 20.34 -11.83 0.44
N ARG A 267 19.85 -10.74 1.03
CA ARG A 267 20.01 -9.38 0.49
C ARG A 267 21.45 -8.86 0.54
N THR A 268 22.21 -9.23 1.58
CA THR A 268 23.60 -8.74 1.76
C THR A 268 24.53 -9.19 0.64
N ALA A 269 24.23 -10.34 0.00
CA ALA A 269 24.98 -10.84 -1.16
C ALA A 269 24.84 -9.95 -2.41
N CYS A 270 23.84 -9.07 -2.43
CA CYS A 270 23.46 -8.25 -3.58
C CYS A 270 23.52 -6.75 -3.29
N GLU A 271 24.16 -6.34 -2.19
CA GLU A 271 24.34 -4.92 -1.86
C GLU A 271 25.19 -4.20 -2.91
N GLY A 272 24.76 -2.99 -3.28
CA GLY A 272 25.50 -2.12 -4.20
C GLY A 272 25.45 -2.54 -5.66
N ILE A 273 24.56 -3.46 -6.05
CA ILE A 273 24.29 -3.72 -7.48
C ILE A 273 23.34 -2.69 -8.10
N GLU A 274 22.55 -2.00 -7.29
CA GLU A 274 21.57 -1.02 -7.74
C GLU A 274 22.19 0.38 -7.81
N LYS A 275 21.93 1.08 -8.91
CA LYS A 275 22.29 2.49 -9.07
C LYS A 275 21.18 3.40 -8.56
N THR A 276 21.47 4.69 -8.44
CA THR A 276 20.51 5.72 -8.00
C THR A 276 19.28 5.89 -8.91
N ASP A 277 19.31 5.32 -10.11
CA ASP A 277 18.21 5.33 -11.07
C ASP A 277 17.42 4.01 -11.11
N GLY A 278 17.69 3.09 -10.17
CA GLY A 278 17.09 1.75 -10.09
C GLY A 278 17.70 0.73 -11.05
N SER A 279 18.60 1.15 -11.95
CA SER A 279 19.23 0.22 -12.89
C SER A 279 20.33 -0.61 -12.23
N ILE A 280 20.55 -1.80 -12.75
CA ILE A 280 21.56 -2.75 -12.30
C ILE A 280 22.94 -2.37 -12.86
N ASP A 281 23.92 -2.28 -11.98
CA ASP A 281 25.33 -2.22 -12.30
C ASP A 281 25.90 -3.61 -12.62
N ILE A 282 25.81 -4.00 -13.89
CA ILE A 282 26.38 -5.25 -14.40
C ILE A 282 27.91 -5.32 -14.32
N THR A 283 28.60 -4.22 -13.96
CA THR A 283 30.05 -4.26 -13.71
C THR A 283 30.37 -4.81 -12.33
N ASN A 284 29.39 -4.80 -11.41
CA ASN A 284 29.46 -5.50 -10.14
C ASN A 284 29.28 -7.01 -10.41
N PRO A 285 30.28 -7.86 -10.09
CA PRO A 285 30.20 -9.29 -10.36
C PRO A 285 29.06 -10.00 -9.63
N ALA A 286 28.57 -9.44 -8.52
CA ALA A 286 27.42 -9.99 -7.80
C ALA A 286 26.11 -9.90 -8.60
N ALA A 287 25.99 -8.91 -9.50
CA ALA A 287 24.75 -8.64 -10.23
C ALA A 287 24.21 -9.86 -11.00
N LEU A 288 25.10 -10.69 -11.56
CA LEU A 288 24.72 -11.87 -12.34
C LEU A 288 24.12 -13.02 -11.50
N SER A 289 24.32 -13.00 -10.19
CA SER A 289 23.76 -13.97 -9.24
C SER A 289 22.60 -13.42 -8.41
N CYS A 290 22.17 -12.20 -8.71
CA CYS A 290 21.16 -11.47 -7.95
C CYS A 290 19.84 -11.35 -8.71
N TYR A 291 18.77 -11.31 -7.95
CA TYR A 291 17.40 -11.22 -8.45
C TYR A 291 16.67 -10.15 -7.65
N ALA A 292 15.62 -9.56 -8.23
CA ALA A 292 14.73 -8.71 -7.45
C ALA A 292 14.15 -9.51 -6.28
N CYS A 293 14.17 -8.97 -5.07
CA CYS A 293 13.89 -9.76 -3.88
C CYS A 293 12.40 -9.73 -3.52
N PRO A 294 11.69 -10.87 -3.48
CA PRO A 294 10.26 -10.87 -3.18
C PRO A 294 10.00 -10.38 -1.75
N VAL A 295 8.93 -9.60 -1.57
CA VAL A 295 8.45 -9.19 -0.25
C VAL A 295 7.60 -10.31 0.36
N ASP A 296 7.97 -10.76 1.56
CA ASP A 296 7.18 -11.70 2.36
C ASP A 296 6.23 -10.92 3.29
N PHE A 297 4.92 -11.07 3.08
CA PHE A 297 3.91 -10.30 3.81
C PHE A 297 3.46 -10.95 5.11
N ASP A 298 3.52 -12.28 5.19
CA ASP A 298 2.92 -13.05 6.27
C ASP A 298 3.90 -13.99 6.98
N GLY A 299 5.16 -14.01 6.56
CA GLY A 299 6.19 -14.89 7.11
C GLY A 299 6.03 -16.35 6.66
N ASN A 300 5.05 -16.64 5.80
CA ASN A 300 4.85 -17.94 5.17
C ASN A 300 5.40 -17.92 3.73
N GLY A 301 6.10 -16.85 3.36
CA GLY A 301 6.57 -16.54 2.02
C GLY A 301 5.44 -16.20 1.06
N ALA A 302 4.22 -15.91 1.52
CA ALA A 302 3.17 -15.49 0.60
C ALA A 302 3.56 -14.14 -0.01
N THR A 303 3.68 -14.12 -1.33
CA THR A 303 3.98 -12.91 -2.08
C THR A 303 2.70 -12.36 -2.66
N GLU A 304 2.37 -11.10 -2.38
CA GLU A 304 1.21 -10.46 -2.98
C GLU A 304 1.47 -10.07 -4.44
N ASP A 305 0.37 -10.12 -5.19
CA ASP A 305 0.32 -9.73 -6.59
C ASP A 305 0.22 -8.20 -6.71
N VAL A 306 1.09 -7.59 -7.52
CA VAL A 306 1.03 -6.15 -7.79
C VAL A 306 -0.31 -5.72 -8.38
N VAL A 307 -0.89 -6.48 -9.32
CA VAL A 307 -2.21 -6.22 -9.90
C VAL A 307 -3.28 -6.21 -8.82
N LYS A 308 -3.28 -7.21 -7.95
CA LYS A 308 -4.24 -7.29 -6.83
C LYS A 308 -4.04 -6.12 -5.86
N LEU A 309 -2.80 -5.78 -5.52
CA LEU A 309 -2.46 -4.66 -4.64
C LEU A 309 -2.77 -3.29 -5.23
N LEU A 310 -2.87 -3.16 -6.54
CA LEU A 310 -3.21 -1.90 -7.20
C LEU A 310 -4.72 -1.85 -7.47
N VAL A 311 -5.25 -2.79 -8.25
CA VAL A 311 -6.63 -2.78 -8.74
C VAL A 311 -7.64 -3.02 -7.62
N ASP A 312 -7.52 -4.13 -6.89
CA ASP A 312 -8.50 -4.44 -5.84
C ASP A 312 -8.44 -3.40 -4.74
N THR A 313 -7.25 -2.94 -4.44
CA THR A 313 -7.00 -2.03 -3.33
C THR A 313 -7.48 -0.61 -3.66
N PHE A 314 -7.25 -0.09 -4.86
CA PHE A 314 -7.82 1.20 -5.28
C PHE A 314 -9.34 1.13 -5.38
N ASN A 315 -9.90 0.10 -6.02
CA ASN A 315 -11.36 0.00 -6.18
C ASN A 315 -12.06 -0.22 -4.83
N ASN A 316 -11.62 -1.19 -4.03
CA ASN A 316 -12.24 -1.46 -2.73
C ASN A 316 -12.08 -0.27 -1.78
N GLY A 317 -10.90 0.37 -1.76
CA GLY A 317 -10.64 1.53 -0.91
C GLY A 317 -11.53 2.72 -1.26
N THR A 318 -11.62 3.08 -2.54
CA THR A 318 -12.43 4.23 -2.98
C THR A 318 -13.93 3.99 -2.85
N GLU A 319 -14.41 2.79 -3.22
CA GLU A 319 -15.82 2.42 -3.10
C GLU A 319 -16.28 2.37 -1.63
N SER A 320 -15.44 1.85 -0.74
CA SER A 320 -15.79 1.72 0.67
C SER A 320 -15.76 3.07 1.41
N ILE A 321 -14.83 3.98 1.08
CA ILE A 321 -14.84 5.34 1.65
C ILE A 321 -16.12 6.08 1.23
N THR A 322 -16.46 6.05 -0.06
CA THR A 322 -17.67 6.72 -0.59
C THR A 322 -18.98 6.06 -0.11
N ALA A 323 -18.94 4.81 0.32
CA ALA A 323 -20.09 4.15 0.94
C ALA A 323 -20.35 4.61 2.39
N ILE A 324 -19.33 5.11 3.10
CA ILE A 324 -19.39 5.45 4.52
C ILE A 324 -19.49 6.97 4.73
N ILE A 325 -18.76 7.74 3.93
CA ILE A 325 -18.66 9.18 4.06
C ILE A 325 -19.70 9.86 3.16
N ASP A 326 -20.67 10.55 3.77
CA ASP A 326 -21.66 11.39 3.08
C ASP A 326 -21.18 12.85 2.96
N ASP A 327 -19.88 13.04 2.72
CA ASP A 327 -19.26 14.34 2.50
C ASP A 327 -19.07 14.54 0.99
N PRO A 328 -19.72 15.55 0.37
CA PRO A 328 -19.60 15.83 -1.05
C PRO A 328 -18.17 16.12 -1.48
N ASP A 329 -17.37 16.80 -0.65
CA ASP A 329 -16.02 17.20 -1.01
C ASP A 329 -15.11 15.96 -1.07
N ILE A 330 -15.24 15.04 -0.11
CA ILE A 330 -14.50 13.76 -0.11
C ILE A 330 -14.96 12.85 -1.25
N THR A 331 -16.26 12.83 -1.55
CA THR A 331 -16.80 12.03 -2.65
C THR A 331 -16.32 12.53 -4.01
N ASP A 332 -16.34 13.84 -4.22
CA ASP A 332 -15.83 14.47 -5.44
C ASP A 332 -14.32 14.28 -5.58
N SER A 333 -13.57 14.38 -4.48
CA SER A 333 -12.14 14.09 -4.41
C SER A 333 -11.80 12.67 -4.89
N ILE A 334 -12.55 11.67 -4.42
CA ILE A 334 -12.36 10.27 -4.82
C ILE A 334 -12.76 10.05 -6.27
N ARG A 335 -13.82 10.72 -6.73
CA ARG A 335 -14.26 10.64 -8.12
C ARG A 335 -13.21 11.24 -9.07
N GLU A 336 -12.66 12.41 -8.74
CA GLU A 336 -11.60 13.06 -9.52
C GLU A 336 -10.35 12.19 -9.57
N PHE A 337 -9.93 11.64 -8.42
CA PHE A 337 -8.86 10.65 -8.36
C PHE A 337 -9.07 9.47 -9.32
N LYS A 338 -10.28 8.88 -9.35
CA LYS A 338 -10.58 7.75 -10.24
C LYS A 338 -10.54 8.19 -11.70
N GLN A 339 -11.13 9.35 -12.00
CA GLN A 339 -11.19 9.93 -13.33
C GLN A 339 -9.80 10.26 -13.88
N ASP A 340 -8.88 10.71 -13.04
CA ASP A 340 -7.49 10.96 -13.45
C ASP A 340 -6.84 9.66 -13.95
N ILE A 341 -7.04 8.54 -13.26
CA ILE A 341 -6.47 7.23 -13.63
C ILE A 341 -7.14 6.61 -14.87
N THR A 342 -8.46 6.79 -15.03
CA THR A 342 -9.27 6.12 -16.07
C THR A 342 -9.55 7.00 -17.29
N ASN A 343 -8.77 8.07 -17.48
CA ASN A 343 -8.92 9.01 -18.59
C ASN A 343 -10.33 9.65 -18.67
N GLY A 344 -10.84 10.10 -17.52
CA GLY A 344 -12.07 10.87 -17.37
C GLY A 344 -13.33 10.07 -17.07
N ASN A 345 -13.22 8.75 -16.86
CA ASN A 345 -14.38 7.87 -16.64
C ASN A 345 -14.55 7.50 -15.16
N ASP A 346 -15.71 7.72 -14.56
CA ASP A 346 -15.97 7.19 -13.21
C ASP A 346 -16.35 5.69 -13.28
N VAL A 347 -15.35 4.85 -13.48
CA VAL A 347 -15.47 3.39 -13.60
C VAL A 347 -14.43 2.71 -12.70
N ASN A 348 -14.54 1.39 -12.56
CA ASN A 348 -13.55 0.61 -11.82
C ASN A 348 -12.22 0.64 -12.57
N ILE A 349 -11.16 0.96 -11.84
CA ILE A 349 -9.80 1.05 -12.34
C ILE A 349 -9.34 -0.36 -12.74
N THR A 350 -8.83 -0.51 -13.96
CA THR A 350 -8.23 -1.75 -14.45
C THR A 350 -6.70 -1.68 -14.43
N VAL A 351 -6.04 -2.82 -14.66
CA VAL A 351 -4.57 -2.86 -14.82
C VAL A 351 -4.12 -1.99 -15.98
N ASP A 352 -4.85 -2.01 -17.10
CA ASP A 352 -4.53 -1.23 -18.29
C ASP A 352 -4.65 0.27 -18.01
N ASP A 353 -5.67 0.71 -17.25
CA ASP A 353 -5.82 2.11 -16.85
C ASP A 353 -4.59 2.58 -16.06
N ILE A 354 -4.14 1.78 -15.10
CA ILE A 354 -2.96 2.09 -14.27
C ILE A 354 -1.68 2.13 -15.11
N ILE A 355 -1.49 1.16 -16.01
CA ILE A 355 -0.33 1.12 -16.90
C ILE A 355 -0.32 2.34 -17.81
N ASN A 356 -1.46 2.73 -18.37
CA ASN A 356 -1.57 3.90 -19.25
C ASN A 356 -1.28 5.20 -18.49
N TYR A 357 -1.94 5.38 -17.36
CA TYR A 357 -1.76 6.55 -16.51
C TYR A 357 -0.30 6.74 -16.07
N LEU A 358 0.33 5.69 -15.53
CA LEU A 358 1.71 5.76 -15.03
C LEU A 358 2.77 5.87 -16.14
N ASN A 359 2.41 5.52 -17.39
CA ASN A 359 3.24 5.77 -18.57
C ASN A 359 2.96 7.13 -19.24
N GLY A 360 2.01 7.91 -18.74
CA GLY A 360 1.63 9.21 -19.30
C GLY A 360 0.96 9.12 -20.69
N ASN A 361 0.20 8.06 -20.95
CA ASN A 361 -0.48 7.80 -22.23
C ASN A 361 -1.99 8.10 -22.21
#